data_AF-A0A4Y2ES12-F1
#
_entry.id   AF-A0A4Y2ES12-F1
#
_cell.length_a   1.000
_cell.length_b   1.000
_cell.length_c   1.000
_cell.angle_alpha   90.00
_cell.angle_beta   90.00
_cell.angle_gamma   90.00
#
_symmetry.space_group_name_H-M   'P 1'
#
loop_
_entity.id
_entity.type
_entity.pdbx_description
1 polymer ?
#
loop_
_entity_poly.entity_id
_entity_poly.type
_entity_poly.pdbx_seq_one_letter_code
_entity_poly.pdbx_strand_id
1 'polypeptide(L)'
;MPIDLFCINSFDTNLNYRFSVGGAYLPLNHRQKISHGGSLTVRSVERSGDEGEYGCVVRDDSRGTAAASTHVSIVGKRSICKRRYFKTTISMTTK
;
A
#
# COMPACT_ATOMS: atom_id res chain seq x y z
N MET A 1 1.94 -12.88 6.49
CA MET A 1 1.18 -12.67 5.24
C MET A 1 1.80 -11.49 4.52
N PRO A 2 1.97 -11.54 3.19
CA PRO A 2 2.43 -10.38 2.44
C PRO A 2 1.33 -9.31 2.32
N ILE A 3 1.73 -8.08 2.04
CA ILE A 3 0.85 -7.00 1.59
C ILE A 3 1.25 -6.66 0.15
N ASP A 4 0.26 -6.55 -0.72
CA ASP A 4 0.42 -6.14 -2.10
C ASP A 4 -0.29 -4.80 -2.32
N LEU A 5 0.48 -3.78 -2.69
CA LEU A 5 -0.03 -2.46 -3.07
C LEU A 5 0.06 -2.31 -4.58
N PHE A 6 -1.03 -1.88 -5.19
CA PHE A 6 -1.13 -1.72 -6.63
C PHE A 6 -1.25 -0.24 -6.97
N CYS A 7 -0.35 0.19 -7.85
CA CYS A 7 -0.31 1.52 -8.41
C CYS A 7 -0.37 1.36 -9.92
N ILE A 8 -1.57 1.07 -10.43
CA ILE A 8 -1.79 0.75 -11.83
C ILE A 8 -2.44 1.95 -12.49
N ASN A 9 -1.87 2.43 -13.59
CA ASN A 9 -2.59 3.27 -14.54
C ASN A 9 -3.01 2.37 -15.71
N SER A 10 -4.30 2.37 -16.03
CA SER A 10 -4.95 1.29 -16.77
C SER A 10 -4.60 1.22 -18.27
N PHE A 11 -3.68 2.04 -18.80
CA PHE A 11 -3.53 2.20 -20.25
C PHE A 11 -2.11 2.36 -20.83
N ASP A 12 -1.04 2.41 -20.04
CA ASP A 12 0.30 2.67 -20.60
C ASP A 12 1.33 1.59 -20.20
N THR A 13 2.10 1.12 -21.18
CA THR A 13 3.09 0.03 -21.04
C THR A 13 4.49 0.51 -20.71
N ASN A 14 4.75 1.82 -20.79
CA ASN A 14 6.03 2.46 -20.50
C ASN A 14 5.92 3.39 -19.28
N LEU A 15 5.56 2.82 -18.14
CA LEU A 15 5.39 3.58 -16.90
C LEU A 15 6.55 3.32 -15.93
N ASN A 16 7.10 4.40 -15.38
CA ASN A 16 8.06 4.34 -14.28
C ASN A 16 7.31 4.48 -12.95
N TYR A 17 7.40 3.45 -12.11
CA TYR A 17 6.77 3.42 -10.80
C TYR A 17 7.79 3.70 -9.70
N ARG A 18 7.47 4.63 -8.81
CA ARG A 18 8.26 4.92 -7.61
C ARG A 18 7.38 4.82 -6.38
N PHE A 19 7.72 3.89 -5.50
CA PHE A 19 7.05 3.74 -4.22
C PHE A 19 7.84 4.42 -3.11
N SER A 20 7.14 4.92 -2.11
CA SER A 20 7.73 5.48 -0.89
C SER A 20 6.92 5.10 0.34
N VAL A 21 7.57 5.05 1.50
CA VAL A 21 6.92 4.93 2.80
C VAL A 21 7.47 6.00 3.73
N GLY A 22 6.59 6.78 4.36
CA GLY A 22 7.00 7.89 5.23
C GLY A 22 7.95 8.89 4.56
N GLY A 23 7.86 9.05 3.24
CA GLY A 23 8.73 9.90 2.42
C GLY A 23 10.03 9.25 1.93
N ALA A 24 10.37 8.03 2.36
CA ALA A 24 11.57 7.32 1.90
C ALA A 24 11.26 6.40 0.69
N TYR A 25 12.10 6.44 -0.36
CA TYR A 25 11.90 5.61 -1.54
C TYR A 25 12.18 4.12 -1.27
N LEU A 26 11.33 3.26 -1.82
CA LEU A 26 11.40 1.81 -1.70
C LEU A 26 12.09 1.19 -2.93
N PRO A 27 12.71 0.00 -2.81
CA PRO A 27 12.80 -0.85 -1.62
C PRO A 27 13.88 -0.41 -0.63
N LEU A 28 13.58 -0.47 0.66
CA LEU A 28 14.48 -0.20 1.79
C LEU A 28 15.12 -1.48 2.36
N ASN A 29 14.49 -2.64 2.16
CA ASN A 29 14.99 -3.91 2.66
C ASN A 29 14.59 -5.09 1.74
N HIS A 30 15.15 -6.27 2.00
CA HIS A 30 14.92 -7.48 1.21
C HIS A 30 13.47 -8.02 1.27
N ARG A 31 12.63 -7.51 2.16
CA ARG A 31 11.21 -7.90 2.26
C ARG A 31 10.36 -7.19 1.21
N GLN A 32 10.85 -6.08 0.67
CA GLN A 32 10.12 -5.23 -0.25
C GLN A 32 10.56 -5.50 -1.69
N LYS A 33 9.60 -5.72 -2.59
CA LYS A 33 9.87 -5.96 -4.00
C LYS A 33 8.88 -5.18 -4.86
N ILE A 34 9.41 -4.40 -5.79
CA ILE A 34 8.61 -3.70 -6.80
C ILE A 34 8.58 -4.56 -8.07
N SER A 35 7.39 -4.76 -8.62
CA SER A 35 7.17 -5.39 -9.91
C SER A 35 7.15 -4.35 -11.03
N HIS A 36 7.58 -4.72 -12.23
CA HIS A 36 7.46 -3.90 -13.43
C HIS A 36 5.99 -3.56 -13.78
N GLY A 37 5.02 -4.32 -13.25
CA GLY A 37 3.58 -4.08 -13.43
C GLY A 37 2.98 -3.05 -12.45
N GLY A 38 3.79 -2.24 -11.76
CA GLY A 38 3.29 -1.20 -10.87
C GLY A 38 2.76 -1.71 -9.53
N SER A 39 3.30 -2.82 -9.04
CA SER A 39 2.95 -3.35 -7.71
C SER A 39 4.15 -3.37 -6.77
N LEU A 40 3.88 -3.15 -5.49
CA LEU A 40 4.83 -3.32 -4.40
C LEU A 40 4.35 -4.46 -3.51
N THR A 41 5.18 -5.49 -3.35
CA THR A 41 4.96 -6.58 -2.41
C THR A 41 5.89 -6.40 -1.20
N VAL A 42 5.31 -6.38 0.00
CA VAL A 42 6.04 -6.44 1.27
C VAL A 42 5.83 -7.82 1.90
N ARG A 43 6.89 -8.61 1.99
CA ARG A 43 6.90 -9.95 2.61
C ARG A 43 7.16 -9.84 4.10
N SER A 44 6.83 -10.89 4.85
CA SER A 44 7.11 -10.99 6.30
C SER A 44 6.81 -9.69 7.06
N VAL A 45 5.58 -9.18 6.86
CA VAL A 45 5.14 -7.87 7.34
C VAL A 45 5.22 -7.76 8.86
N GLU A 46 5.81 -6.65 9.32
CA GLU A 46 6.00 -6.31 10.72
C GLU A 46 5.44 -4.92 11.02
N ARG A 47 4.71 -4.81 12.14
CA ARG A 47 4.06 -3.56 12.51
C ARG A 47 5.02 -2.39 12.70
N SER A 48 6.17 -2.61 13.33
CA SER A 48 7.12 -1.55 13.65
C SER A 48 7.80 -0.93 12.43
N GLY A 49 7.89 -1.66 11.31
CA GLY A 49 8.63 -1.20 10.13
C GLY A 49 7.78 -0.97 8.89
N ASP A 50 6.62 -1.64 8.79
CA ASP A 50 5.81 -1.63 7.58
C ASP A 50 4.49 -0.85 7.77
N GLU A 51 4.13 -0.41 8.98
CA GLU A 51 3.02 0.52 9.24
C GLU A 51 3.42 1.95 8.86
N GLY A 52 2.57 2.66 8.11
CA GLY A 52 2.88 4.03 7.71
C GLY A 52 2.10 4.52 6.49
N GLU A 53 2.43 5.73 6.05
CA GLU A 53 1.89 6.32 4.83
C GLU A 53 2.71 5.85 3.61
N TYR A 54 2.06 5.10 2.73
CA TYR A 54 2.65 4.66 1.47
C TYR A 54 2.24 5.62 0.37
N GLY A 55 3.23 6.04 -0.42
CA GLY A 55 3.04 6.83 -1.63
C GLY A 55 3.48 6.07 -2.86
N CYS A 56 2.80 6.30 -3.98
CA CYS A 56 3.25 5.89 -5.29
C CYS A 56 3.22 7.08 -6.24
N VAL A 57 4.28 7.22 -7.04
CA VAL A 57 4.36 8.15 -8.15
C VAL A 57 4.55 7.34 -9.43
N VAL A 58 3.69 7.58 -10.41
CA VAL A 58 3.77 7.00 -11.74
C VAL A 58 4.16 8.10 -12.70
N ARG A 59 5.22 7.89 -13.47
CA ARG A 59 5.66 8.82 -14.50
C ARG A 59 5.54 8.16 -15.87
N ASP A 60 4.89 8.88 -16.77
CA ASP A 60 4.83 8.61 -18.19
C ASP A 60 5.64 9.69 -18.90
N ASP A 61 6.57 9.29 -19.77
CA ASP A 61 7.44 10.22 -20.50
C ASP A 61 6.65 11.16 -21.43
N SER A 62 5.45 10.76 -21.85
CA SER A 62 4.58 11.50 -22.77
C SER A 62 3.40 12.18 -22.09
N ARG A 63 2.85 11.58 -21.02
CA ARG A 63 1.57 12.01 -20.39
C ARG A 63 1.72 12.67 -19.02
N GLY A 64 2.93 12.76 -18.49
CA GLY A 64 3.22 13.47 -17.25
C GLY A 64 3.30 12.56 -16.03
N THR A 65 2.90 13.07 -14.86
CA THR A 65 3.09 12.37 -13.58
C THR A 65 1.80 12.31 -12.79
N ALA A 66 1.47 11.13 -12.26
CA ALA A 66 0.38 10.91 -11.34
C ALA A 66 0.93 10.43 -9.99
N ALA A 67 0.29 10.81 -8.89
CA ALA A 67 0.69 10.40 -7.55
C ALA A 67 -0.53 10.03 -6.70
N ALA A 68 -0.36 9.05 -5.82
CA ALA A 68 -1.36 8.62 -4.85
C ALA A 68 -0.69 8.24 -3.53
N SER A 69 -1.36 8.47 -2.40
CA SER A 69 -0.93 7.99 -1.09
C SER A 69 -2.06 7.32 -0.32
N THR A 70 -1.70 6.40 0.57
CA THR A 70 -2.63 5.73 1.48
C THR A 70 -1.94 5.34 2.78
N HIS A 71 -2.69 5.36 3.87
CA HIS A 71 -2.18 4.93 5.18
C HIS A 71 -2.44 3.43 5.38
N VAL A 72 -1.38 2.67 5.66
CA VAL A 72 -1.44 1.23 5.89
C VAL A 72 -1.22 0.96 7.38
N SER A 73 -2.25 0.42 8.04
CA SER A 73 -2.18 -0.02 9.44
C SER A 73 -1.99 -1.52 9.55
N ILE A 74 -1.02 -1.97 10.37
CA ILE A 74 -0.71 -3.39 10.55
C ILE A 74 -1.32 -3.88 11.85
N VAL A 75 -2.42 -4.61 11.74
CA VAL A 75 -3.07 -5.24 12.89
C VAL A 75 -2.46 -6.61 13.13
N GLY A 76 -1.67 -6.74 14.21
CA GLY A 76 -1.14 -8.03 14.64
C GLY A 76 -2.26 -8.99 15.05
N LYS A 77 -2.07 -10.30 14.82
CA LYS A 77 -2.91 -11.34 15.42
C LYS A 77 -2.71 -11.30 16.94
N ARG A 78 -3.58 -10.59 17.66
CA ARG A 78 -3.68 -10.72 19.12
C ARG A 78 -4.34 -12.04 19.47
N SER A 79 -3.77 -12.78 20.42
CA SER A 79 -4.37 -14.00 21.01
C SER A 79 -5.64 -13.73 21.83
N ILE A 80 -6.02 -12.47 22.07
CA ILE A 80 -7.28 -12.10 22.74
C ILE A 80 -7.81 -10.79 22.14
N CYS A 81 -8.56 -10.87 21.04
CA CYS A 81 -9.48 -9.81 20.65
C CYS A 81 -10.84 -10.13 21.29
N LYS A 82 -11.14 -9.54 22.46
CA LYS A 82 -12.50 -9.66 23.03
C LYS A 82 -13.46 -8.99 22.05
N ARG A 83 -14.44 -9.76 21.55
CA ARG A 83 -15.54 -9.40 20.61
C ARG A 83 -16.24 -8.04 20.83
N ARG A 84 -16.01 -7.34 21.94
CA ARG A 84 -16.67 -6.08 22.32
C ARG A 84 -16.15 -4.82 21.60
N TYR A 85 -15.02 -4.87 20.91
CA TYR A 85 -14.45 -3.69 20.21
C TYR A 85 -14.64 -3.69 18.70
N PHE A 86 -15.29 -4.71 18.13
CA PHE A 86 -15.72 -4.65 16.74
C PHE A 86 -16.99 -3.79 16.67
N LYS A 87 -16.92 -2.61 16.02
CA LYS A 87 -18.12 -1.92 15.56
C LYS A 87 -18.74 -2.78 14.45
N THR A 88 -19.60 -3.72 14.83
CA THR A 88 -20.49 -4.38 13.87
C THR A 88 -21.62 -3.39 13.55
N THR A 89 -21.86 -3.22 12.25
CA THR A 89 -22.90 -2.38 11.62
C THR A 89 -22.45 -0.99 11.21
N ILE A 90 -21.94 -0.88 9.98
CA ILE A 90 -22.12 0.34 9.17
C ILE A 90 -23.51 0.21 8.56
N SER A 91 -24.46 1.01 9.04
CA SER A 91 -25.77 1.16 8.41
C SER A 91 -25.63 2.10 7.20
N MET A 92 -25.81 1.57 5.98
CA MET A 92 -26.01 2.39 4.79
C MET A 92 -27.48 2.80 4.76
N THR A 93 -27.78 4.05 5.11
CA THR A 93 -29.11 4.64 4.90
C THR A 93 -29.10 5.29 3.51
N THR A 94 -29.78 4.68 2.55
CA THR A 94 -30.16 5.35 1.30
C THR A 94 -31.24 6.37 1.60
N LYS A 95 -31.08 7.59 1.06
CA LYS A 95 -32.20 8.52 0.89
C LYS A 95 -32.45 8.67 -0.60
#